data_AF-A0A7C4VPC2-F1
#
_entry.id   AF-A0A7C4VPC2-F1
#
_cell.length_a   1.000
_cell.length_b   1.000
_cell.length_c   1.000
_cell.angle_alpha   90.00
_cell.angle_beta   90.00
_cell.angle_gamma   90.00
#
_symmetry.space_group_name_H-M   'P 1'
#
loop_
_entity.id
_entity.type
_entity.pdbx_description
1 polymer ?
#
loop_
_entity_poly.entity_id
_entity_poly.type
_entity_poly.pdbx_seq_one_letter_code
_entity_poly.pdbx_strand_id
1 'polypeptide(L)'
;MTDNWLDELYRMHNEDKTKQQSSKKTAPLDMSVLSKNRVELAAAVMRTVNAHTLMRRLQSALLGGKGIIDVFDSKDDYDRIITLVWQGPISNARKPNPEDPTEYQYISVGARGKKLYVNDQEVTSLTPEALKIALVEAAKNPGKVKRDNKAKK
;
A
#
# COMPACT_ATOMS: atom_id res chain seq x y z
N MET A 1 -5.77 -24.60 -16.31
CA MET A 1 -4.84 -24.69 -15.17
C MET A 1 -4.91 -23.34 -14.47
N THR A 2 -5.66 -23.32 -13.39
CA THR A 2 -6.22 -22.15 -12.70
C THR A 2 -5.25 -21.60 -11.65
N ASP A 3 -5.16 -20.27 -11.59
CA ASP A 3 -4.35 -19.48 -10.67
C ASP A 3 -4.92 -19.56 -9.24
N ASN A 4 -4.43 -20.56 -8.49
CA ASN A 4 -4.97 -21.10 -7.24
C ASN A 4 -5.00 -20.13 -6.05
N TRP A 5 -4.34 -18.97 -6.11
CA TRP A 5 -4.31 -18.01 -5.01
C TRP A 5 -5.53 -17.06 -5.00
N LEU A 6 -6.20 -16.93 -6.15
CA LEU A 6 -7.44 -16.17 -6.29
C LEU A 6 -8.63 -16.92 -5.70
N ASP A 7 -8.71 -18.24 -5.86
CA ASP A 7 -9.82 -19.06 -5.33
C ASP A 7 -9.90 -19.05 -3.80
N GLU A 8 -8.77 -18.99 -3.11
CA GLU A 8 -8.71 -18.98 -1.64
C GLU A 8 -9.21 -17.64 -1.04
N LEU A 9 -8.93 -16.53 -1.72
CA LEU A 9 -9.48 -15.20 -1.40
C LEU A 9 -10.93 -15.03 -1.87
N TYR A 10 -11.30 -15.65 -3.00
CA TYR A 10 -12.68 -15.67 -3.50
C TYR A 10 -13.62 -16.45 -2.57
N ARG A 11 -13.15 -17.51 -1.90
CA ARG A 11 -13.97 -18.29 -0.97
C ARG A 11 -14.33 -17.52 0.30
N MET A 12 -13.40 -16.72 0.84
CA MET A 12 -13.66 -15.85 2.02
C MET A 12 -14.51 -14.61 1.67
N HIS A 13 -14.54 -14.22 0.41
CA HIS A 13 -15.22 -13.00 -0.06
C HIS A 13 -16.63 -13.27 -0.66
N ASN A 14 -16.90 -14.49 -1.15
CA ASN A 14 -18.18 -14.85 -1.80
C ASN A 14 -19.35 -15.15 -0.84
N GLU A 15 -19.12 -15.25 0.48
CA GLU A 15 -20.21 -15.43 1.46
C GLU A 15 -20.99 -14.14 1.78
N ASP A 16 -20.46 -12.94 1.48
CA ASP A 16 -21.05 -11.72 2.05
C ASP A 16 -21.75 -10.79 1.06
N LYS A 17 -21.30 -10.63 -0.19
CA LYS A 17 -21.81 -9.49 -0.98
C LYS A 17 -21.68 -9.62 -2.49
N THR A 18 -22.47 -10.54 -3.01
CA THR A 18 -23.09 -10.44 -4.33
C THR A 18 -23.80 -9.08 -4.49
N LYS A 19 -23.10 -8.02 -4.94
CA LYS A 19 -23.64 -6.91 -5.77
C LYS A 19 -22.58 -5.87 -6.16
N GLN A 20 -22.43 -5.71 -7.48
CA GLN A 20 -21.86 -4.58 -8.26
C GLN A 20 -20.39 -4.63 -8.75
N GLN A 21 -20.23 -5.23 -9.94
CA GLN A 21 -19.79 -4.68 -11.26
C GLN A 21 -19.10 -3.28 -11.32
N SER A 22 -18.18 -2.92 -12.25
CA SER A 22 -17.48 -3.58 -13.36
C SER A 22 -16.40 -2.64 -13.99
N SER A 23 -15.30 -3.25 -14.46
CA SER A 23 -14.45 -3.00 -15.66
C SER A 23 -13.89 -1.61 -16.09
N LYS A 24 -12.57 -1.55 -16.35
CA LYS A 24 -11.94 -0.89 -17.54
C LYS A 24 -10.54 -1.46 -17.87
N LYS A 25 -10.31 -1.77 -19.16
CA LYS A 25 -9.02 -2.22 -19.75
C LYS A 25 -8.07 -1.03 -19.93
N THR A 26 -6.77 -1.21 -19.69
CA THR A 26 -5.72 -0.22 -20.00
C THR A 26 -4.68 -0.85 -20.93
N ALA A 27 -4.31 -0.12 -21.99
CA ALA A 27 -3.34 -0.49 -23.02
C ALA A 27 -1.87 -0.44 -22.50
N PRO A 28 -0.92 -1.14 -23.15
CA PRO A 28 0.49 -1.13 -22.73
C PRO A 28 1.14 0.25 -22.96
N LEU A 29 1.82 0.78 -21.93
CA LEU A 29 2.56 2.04 -22.01
C LEU A 29 4.01 1.78 -22.45
N ASP A 30 4.41 2.44 -23.53
CA ASP A 30 5.79 2.54 -24.01
C ASP A 30 6.63 3.33 -23.00
N MET A 31 7.66 2.68 -22.45
CA MET A 31 8.51 3.18 -21.36
C MET A 31 9.69 4.05 -21.84
N SER A 32 9.68 4.51 -23.10
CA SER A 32 10.79 5.28 -23.68
C SER A 32 10.74 6.81 -23.48
N VAL A 33 9.68 7.38 -22.88
CA VAL A 33 9.50 8.86 -22.76
C VAL A 33 9.31 9.36 -21.31
N LEU A 34 10.04 8.82 -20.32
CA LEU A 34 10.01 9.31 -18.94
C LEU A 34 11.42 9.47 -18.36
N SER A 35 12.14 10.50 -18.80
CA SER A 35 13.51 10.79 -18.31
C SER A 35 13.69 12.17 -17.67
N LYS A 36 12.64 12.96 -17.42
CA LYS A 36 12.80 14.29 -16.78
C LYS A 36 11.99 14.54 -15.50
N ASN A 37 11.02 13.70 -15.13
CA ASN A 37 10.25 13.89 -13.89
C ASN A 37 10.21 12.60 -13.05
N ARG A 38 11.02 12.55 -11.99
CA ARG A 38 11.18 11.36 -11.14
C ARG A 38 9.88 10.94 -10.44
N VAL A 39 9.03 11.91 -10.10
CA VAL A 39 7.71 11.69 -9.49
C VAL A 39 6.75 11.00 -10.47
N GLU A 40 6.80 11.33 -11.76
CA GLU A 40 5.98 10.69 -12.79
C GLU A 40 6.41 9.25 -13.04
N LEU A 41 7.71 8.99 -13.04
CA LEU A 41 8.26 7.63 -13.14
C LEU A 41 7.84 6.78 -11.93
N ALA A 42 7.96 7.32 -10.72
CA ALA A 42 7.52 6.66 -9.49
C ALA A 42 6.00 6.40 -9.50
N ALA A 43 5.21 7.35 -10.00
CA ALA A 43 3.78 7.18 -10.18
C ALA A 43 3.45 6.08 -11.21
N ALA A 44 4.20 5.99 -12.31
CA ALA A 44 4.05 4.93 -13.30
C ALA A 44 4.36 3.55 -12.70
N VAL A 45 5.48 3.41 -11.99
CA VAL A 45 5.85 2.18 -11.27
C VAL A 45 4.76 1.75 -10.30
N MET A 46 4.26 2.68 -9.47
CA MET A 46 3.19 2.40 -8.52
C MET A 46 1.85 2.06 -9.18
N ARG A 47 1.55 2.60 -10.37
CA ARG A 47 0.38 2.22 -11.18
C ARG A 47 0.53 0.82 -11.74
N THR A 48 1.70 0.45 -12.25
CA THR A 48 1.97 -0.89 -12.83
C THR A 48 1.68 -2.01 -11.82
N VAL A 49 2.04 -1.80 -10.56
CA VAL A 49 1.79 -2.77 -9.48
C VAL A 49 0.44 -2.59 -8.79
N ASN A 50 -0.40 -1.66 -9.26
CA ASN A 50 -1.68 -1.30 -8.64
C ASN A 50 -1.58 -0.95 -7.15
N ALA A 51 -0.49 -0.28 -6.72
CA ALA A 51 -0.16 -0.06 -5.31
C ALA A 51 -1.32 0.55 -4.50
N HIS A 52 -1.96 1.59 -5.04
CA HIS A 52 -3.08 2.25 -4.36
C HIS A 52 -4.29 1.31 -4.18
N THR A 53 -4.64 0.52 -5.20
CA THR A 53 -5.74 -0.44 -5.12
C THR A 53 -5.42 -1.57 -4.15
N LEU A 54 -4.19 -2.08 -4.16
CA LEU A 54 -3.75 -3.12 -3.23
C LEU A 54 -3.72 -2.61 -1.79
N MET A 55 -3.26 -1.38 -1.55
CA MET A 55 -3.28 -0.75 -0.23
C MET A 55 -4.70 -0.54 0.30
N ARG A 56 -5.65 -0.14 -0.55
CA ARG A 56 -7.07 -0.06 -0.16
C ARG A 56 -7.67 -1.42 0.16
N ARG A 57 -7.37 -2.44 -0.64
CA ARG A 57 -7.81 -3.82 -0.36
C ARG A 57 -7.21 -4.34 0.94
N LEU A 58 -5.94 -4.04 1.19
CA LEU A 58 -5.24 -4.39 2.44
C LEU A 58 -5.90 -3.72 3.65
N GLN A 59 -6.21 -2.42 3.56
CA GLN A 59 -6.95 -1.69 4.60
C GLN A 59 -8.32 -2.32 4.87
N SER A 60 -9.09 -2.64 3.82
CA SER A 60 -10.40 -3.27 3.98
C SER A 60 -10.29 -4.67 4.59
N ALA A 61 -9.34 -5.49 4.11
CA ALA A 61 -9.19 -6.87 4.54
C ALA A 61 -8.61 -7.02 5.96
N LEU A 62 -7.58 -6.24 6.29
CA LEU A 62 -6.90 -6.35 7.59
C LEU A 62 -7.55 -5.51 8.68
N LEU A 63 -8.00 -4.30 8.34
CA LEU A 63 -8.43 -3.31 9.33
C LEU A 63 -9.95 -3.10 9.33
N GLY A 64 -10.70 -3.86 8.52
CA GLY A 64 -12.14 -3.63 8.32
C GLY A 64 -12.43 -2.24 7.78
N GLY A 65 -11.49 -1.64 7.04
CA GLY A 65 -11.58 -0.27 6.53
C GLY A 65 -11.15 0.81 7.52
N LYS A 66 -10.77 0.47 8.76
CA LYS A 66 -10.23 1.43 9.74
C LYS A 66 -8.78 1.78 9.41
N GLY A 67 -8.31 2.95 9.83
CA GLY A 67 -6.99 3.48 9.43
C GLY A 67 -7.07 4.61 8.41
N ILE A 68 -5.92 5.20 8.06
CA ILE A 68 -5.79 6.28 7.09
C ILE A 68 -4.78 5.85 6.03
N ILE A 69 -5.11 6.09 4.76
CA ILE A 69 -4.16 6.00 3.65
C ILE A 69 -3.79 7.42 3.24
N ASP A 70 -2.51 7.74 3.35
CA ASP A 70 -1.94 8.99 2.85
C ASP A 70 -1.03 8.72 1.65
N VAL A 71 -0.99 9.67 0.73
CA VAL A 71 -0.13 9.63 -0.45
C VAL A 71 0.72 10.88 -0.48
N PHE A 72 2.03 10.71 -0.56
CA PHE A 72 2.99 11.81 -0.64
C PHE A 72 3.76 11.73 -1.95
N ASP A 73 3.87 12.85 -2.65
CA ASP A 73 4.62 12.94 -3.90
C ASP A 73 6.14 13.01 -3.68
N SER A 74 6.62 13.34 -2.48
CA SER A 74 8.01 13.13 -2.07
C SER A 74 8.11 13.14 -0.54
N LYS A 75 8.71 12.09 0.05
CA LYS A 75 8.88 11.94 1.50
C LYS A 75 9.87 10.80 1.80
N ASP A 76 10.69 10.92 2.84
CA ASP A 76 11.56 9.84 3.36
C ASP A 76 12.40 9.15 2.26
N ASP A 77 13.06 9.96 1.42
CA ASP A 77 13.86 9.56 0.25
C ASP A 77 13.08 8.89 -0.90
N TYR A 78 11.76 8.81 -0.82
CA TYR A 78 10.89 8.32 -1.89
C TYR A 78 10.53 9.42 -2.90
N ASP A 79 10.57 9.05 -4.18
CA ASP A 79 10.08 9.87 -5.29
C ASP A 79 8.54 9.87 -5.35
N ARG A 80 7.89 8.90 -4.67
CA ARG A 80 6.46 8.88 -4.31
C ARG A 80 6.21 7.75 -3.31
N ILE A 81 5.30 7.96 -2.35
CA ILE A 81 4.98 6.96 -1.31
C ILE A 81 3.48 6.95 -0.98
N ILE A 82 2.94 5.76 -0.73
CA ILE A 82 1.61 5.53 -0.17
C ILE A 82 1.81 4.89 1.19
N THR A 83 1.21 5.46 2.24
CA THR A 83 1.33 4.94 3.60
C THR A 83 -0.04 4.63 4.17
N LEU A 84 -0.23 3.39 4.64
CA LEU A 84 -1.37 2.99 5.46
C LEU A 84 -0.97 3.12 6.92
N VAL A 85 -1.73 3.85 7.72
CA VAL A 85 -1.47 4.13 9.14
C VAL A 85 -2.68 3.76 9.99
N TRP A 86 -2.44 3.13 11.14
CA TRP A 86 -3.47 2.83 12.14
C TRP A 86 -2.90 2.85 13.56
N GLN A 87 -3.79 2.80 14.54
CA GLN A 87 -3.45 2.66 15.96
C GLN A 87 -3.99 1.35 16.51
N GLY A 88 -3.21 0.70 17.37
CA GLY A 88 -3.56 -0.57 18.02
C GLY A 88 -3.23 -1.81 17.17
N PRO A 89 -3.49 -3.02 17.69
CA PRO A 89 -3.32 -4.27 16.94
C PRO A 89 -4.33 -4.32 15.79
N ILE A 90 -4.02 -5.10 14.75
CA ILE A 90 -4.86 -5.25 13.54
C ILE A 90 -6.33 -5.56 13.89
N SER A 91 -6.57 -6.47 14.85
CA SER A 91 -7.92 -6.87 15.29
C SER A 91 -8.74 -5.76 15.96
N ASN A 92 -8.08 -4.78 16.58
CA ASN A 92 -8.71 -3.64 17.23
C ASN A 92 -8.21 -2.32 16.61
N ALA A 93 -7.88 -2.35 15.32
CA ALA A 93 -7.38 -1.20 14.62
C ALA A 93 -8.42 -0.08 14.67
N ARG A 94 -7.95 1.14 14.91
CA ARG A 94 -8.79 2.34 14.85
C ARG A 94 -8.14 3.42 13.99
N LYS A 95 -8.94 4.39 13.58
CA LYS A 95 -8.45 5.56 12.85
C LYS A 95 -7.41 6.29 13.74
N PRO A 96 -6.19 6.56 13.24
CA PRO A 96 -5.20 7.35 13.95
C PRO A 96 -5.79 8.68 14.45
N ASN A 97 -5.71 8.93 15.76
CA ASN A 97 -5.97 10.26 16.29
C ASN A 97 -4.64 11.05 16.28
N PRO A 98 -4.54 12.19 15.57
CA PRO A 98 -3.31 12.99 15.52
C PRO A 98 -2.87 13.56 16.88
N GLU A 99 -3.78 13.66 17.85
CA GLU A 99 -3.53 14.21 19.19
C GLU A 99 -3.12 13.17 20.24
N ASP A 100 -3.30 11.87 19.92
CA ASP A 100 -2.95 10.75 20.80
C ASP A 100 -1.61 10.14 20.32
N PRO A 101 -0.48 10.40 21.01
CA PRO A 101 0.87 9.99 20.58
C PRO A 101 1.17 8.50 20.82
N THR A 102 0.15 7.66 20.98
CA THR A 102 0.31 6.20 21.03
C THR A 102 1.06 5.66 19.81
N GLU A 103 1.64 4.45 19.95
CA GLU A 103 2.41 3.81 18.87
C GLU A 103 1.56 3.67 17.60
N TYR A 104 1.88 4.46 16.58
CA TYR A 104 1.30 4.31 15.25
C TYR A 104 1.99 3.15 14.55
N GLN A 105 1.16 2.29 13.97
CA GLN A 105 1.61 1.25 13.06
C GLN A 105 1.41 1.72 11.63
N TYR A 106 2.36 1.41 10.76
CA TYR A 106 2.29 1.78 9.36
C TYR A 106 2.83 0.71 8.42
N ILE A 107 2.31 0.75 7.20
CA ILE A 107 2.89 0.09 6.03
C ILE A 107 3.09 1.16 4.97
N SER A 108 4.33 1.36 4.55
CA SER A 108 4.69 2.25 3.45
C SER A 108 4.98 1.44 2.19
N VAL A 109 4.43 1.90 1.06
CA VAL A 109 4.79 1.44 -0.28
C VAL A 109 5.33 2.64 -1.03
N GLY A 110 6.62 2.64 -1.31
CA GLY A 110 7.31 3.77 -1.94
C GLY A 110 8.05 3.35 -3.20
N ALA A 111 8.23 4.28 -4.12
CA ALA A 111 9.09 4.10 -5.28
C ALA A 111 10.27 5.07 -5.24
N ARG A 112 11.46 4.56 -5.58
CA ARG A 112 12.69 5.35 -5.79
C ARG A 112 13.23 5.02 -7.18
N GLY A 113 13.16 5.97 -8.10
CA GLY A 113 13.44 5.75 -9.52
C GLY A 113 12.58 4.64 -10.12
N LYS A 114 13.22 3.57 -10.60
CA LYS A 114 12.56 2.39 -11.18
C LYS A 114 12.36 1.24 -10.18
N LYS A 115 12.59 1.48 -8.89
CA LYS A 115 12.53 0.45 -7.85
C LYS A 115 11.35 0.71 -6.92
N LEU A 116 10.74 -0.36 -6.43
CA LEU A 116 9.64 -0.34 -5.49
C LEU A 116 10.11 -0.87 -4.14
N TYR A 117 9.60 -0.29 -3.07
CA TYR A 117 9.93 -0.66 -1.70
C TYR A 117 8.66 -0.78 -0.86
N VAL A 118 8.68 -1.70 0.10
CA VAL A 118 7.67 -1.82 1.16
C VAL A 118 8.38 -1.77 2.51
N ASN A 119 8.05 -0.81 3.38
CA ASN A 119 8.75 -0.60 4.65
C ASN A 119 10.29 -0.61 4.50
N ASP A 120 10.81 0.12 3.50
CA ASP A 120 12.23 0.20 3.14
C ASP A 120 12.88 -1.08 2.57
N GLN A 121 12.11 -2.16 2.41
CA GLN A 121 12.57 -3.38 1.75
C GLN A 121 12.25 -3.34 0.25
N GLU A 122 13.27 -3.54 -0.58
CA GLU A 122 13.11 -3.54 -2.05
C GLU A 122 12.28 -4.74 -2.51
N VAL A 123 11.24 -4.48 -3.31
CA VAL A 123 10.48 -5.51 -4.00
C VAL A 123 11.22 -5.85 -5.28
N THR A 124 11.79 -7.05 -5.34
CA THR A 124 12.65 -7.51 -6.44
C THR A 124 11.96 -7.62 -7.79
N SER A 125 10.62 -7.67 -7.83
CA SER A 125 9.84 -7.72 -9.06
C SER A 125 8.72 -6.69 -9.05
N LEU A 126 8.58 -5.94 -10.14
CA LEU A 126 7.53 -4.92 -10.31
C LEU A 126 6.22 -5.55 -10.81
N THR A 127 5.74 -6.58 -10.11
CA THR A 127 4.46 -7.21 -10.38
C THR A 127 3.47 -6.98 -9.24
N PRO A 128 2.16 -6.96 -9.53
CA PRO A 128 1.14 -6.90 -8.48
C PRO A 128 1.28 -8.05 -7.46
N GLU A 129 1.72 -9.23 -7.89
CA GLU A 129 1.89 -10.42 -7.04
C GLU A 129 3.05 -10.27 -6.06
N ALA A 130 4.20 -9.75 -6.52
CA ALA A 130 5.34 -9.49 -5.66
C ALA A 130 5.00 -8.43 -4.60
N LEU A 131 4.25 -7.39 -4.99
CA LEU A 131 3.75 -6.41 -4.03
C LEU A 131 2.76 -7.02 -3.03
N LYS A 132 1.87 -7.93 -3.43
CA LYS A 132 0.97 -8.62 -2.49
C LYS A 132 1.74 -9.41 -1.43
N ILE A 133 2.76 -10.18 -1.84
CA ILE A 133 3.60 -10.95 -0.92
C ILE A 133 4.29 -10.00 0.08
N ALA A 134 4.92 -8.94 -0.43
CA ALA A 134 5.59 -7.94 0.40
C ALA A 134 4.63 -7.24 1.38
N LEU A 135 3.38 -6.95 0.96
CA LEU A 135 2.35 -6.37 1.82
C LEU A 135 1.89 -7.34 2.92
N VAL A 136 1.77 -8.63 2.63
CA VAL A 136 1.43 -9.66 3.64
C VAL A 136 2.55 -9.78 4.67
N GLU A 137 3.81 -9.75 4.24
CA GLU A 137 4.95 -9.75 5.16
C GLU A 137 5.02 -8.48 6.01
N ALA A 138 4.80 -7.31 5.40
CA ALA A 138 4.73 -6.04 6.10
C ALA A 138 3.55 -5.97 7.09
N ALA A 139 2.45 -6.67 6.83
CA ALA A 139 1.34 -6.77 7.77
C ALA A 139 1.66 -7.64 9.00
N LYS A 140 2.52 -8.64 8.87
CA LYS A 140 2.99 -9.43 10.01
C LYS A 140 3.91 -8.62 10.92
N ASN A 141 4.73 -7.76 10.33
CA ASN A 141 5.66 -6.89 11.04
C ASN A 141 5.50 -5.43 10.56
N PRO A 142 4.44 -4.73 11.00
CA PRO A 142 4.21 -3.36 10.60
C PRO A 142 5.28 -2.45 11.20
N GLY A 143 5.66 -1.41 10.45
CA GLY A 143 6.55 -0.38 10.97
C GLY A 143 5.91 0.29 12.19
N LYS A 144 6.74 0.66 13.17
CA LYS A 144 6.29 1.38 14.37
C LYS A 144 7.01 2.71 14.46
N VAL A 145 6.25 3.80 14.52
CA VAL A 145 6.78 5.13 14.81
C VAL A 145 6.14 5.61 16.09
N LYS A 146 6.98 5.87 17.11
CA LYS A 146 6.59 6.76 18.19
C LYS A 146 6.62 8.16 17.61
N ARG A 147 5.46 8.80 17.51
CA ARG A 147 5.42 10.21 17.17
C ARG A 147 5.92 10.93 18.42
N ASP A 148 7.22 11.21 18.48
CA ASP A 148 7.76 12.03 19.55
C ASP A 148 6.98 13.33 19.55
N ASN A 149 6.26 13.59 20.64
CA ASN A 149 5.62 14.87 20.92
C ASN A 149 6.72 15.92 21.12
N LYS A 150 7.43 16.28 20.05
CA LYS A 150 8.16 17.53 19.95
C LYS A 150 7.32 18.47 19.08
N ALA A 151 6.21 18.89 19.66
CA ALA A 151 5.77 20.26 19.47
C ALA A 151 6.90 21.16 19.99
N LYS A 152 7.87 21.48 19.11
CA LYS A 152 8.75 22.62 19.35
C LYS A 152 7.87 23.86 19.22
N LYS A 153 7.43 24.38 20.37
CA LYS A 153 7.14 25.80 20.57
C LYS A 153 8.36 26.63 20.21
#